data_AF-A0A2B0Y606-F1
#
_entry.id   AF-A0A2B0Y606-F1
#
_cell.length_a   1.000
_cell.length_b   1.000
_cell.length_c   1.000
_cell.angle_alpha   90.00
_cell.angle_beta   90.00
_cell.angle_gamma   90.00
#
_symmetry.space_group_name_H-M   'P 1'
#
loop_
_entity.id
_entity.type
_entity.pdbx_description
1 polymer ?
#
loop_
_entity_poly.entity_id
_entity_poly.type
_entity_poly.pdbx_seq_one_letter_code
_entity_poly.pdbx_strand_id
1 'polypeptide(L)' 'MIRSWFMCMKKFAGVVATHPNLESVLILIGDGMTISKVKK' A
#
# COMPACT_ATOMS: atom_id res chain seq x y z
N MET A 1 -19.70 5.86 -1.65
CA MET A 1 -18.66 5.08 -2.37
C MET A 1 -17.24 5.53 -2.01
N ILE A 2 -16.85 6.79 -2.23
CA ILE A 2 -15.48 7.31 -2.00
C ILE A 2 -14.95 7.12 -0.57
N ARG A 3 -15.76 7.39 0.46
CA ARG A 3 -15.32 7.24 1.85
C ARG A 3 -15.01 5.79 2.25
N SER A 4 -15.76 4.82 1.71
CA SER A 4 -15.52 3.39 1.96
C SER A 4 -14.22 2.93 1.29
N TRP A 5 -14.05 3.31 0.02
CA TRP A 5 -12.81 3.06 -0.73
C TRP A 5 -11.57 3.62 0.00
N PHE A 6 -11.64 4.87 0.46
CA PHE A 6 -10.55 5.52 1.17
C PHE A 6 -10.15 4.77 2.46
N MET A 7 -11.13 4.31 3.25
CA MET A 7 -10.86 3.54 4.46
C MET A 7 -10.22 2.18 4.16
N CYS A 8 -10.67 1.50 3.10
CA CYS A 8 -10.04 0.27 2.62
C CYS A 8 -8.59 0.50 2.19
N MET A 9 -8.32 1.53 1.39
CA MET A 9 -6.98 1.84 0.89
C MET A 9 -6.03 2.26 2.01
N LYS A 10 -6.50 3.04 3.00
CA LYS A 10 -5.71 3.42 4.17
C LYS A 10 -5.30 2.21 5.01
N LYS A 11 -6.23 1.27 5.22
CA LYS A 11 -5.94 0.03 5.95
C LYS A 11 -4.97 -0.87 5.17
N PHE A 12 -5.17 -0.99 3.86
CA PHE A 12 -4.29 -1.74 2.98
C PHE A 12 -2.85 -1.22 3.01
N ALA A 13 -2.67 0.10 2.90
CA ALA A 13 -1.34 0.72 2.97
C ALA A 13 -0.63 0.42 4.30
N GLY A 14 -1.34 0.45 5.43
CA GLY A 14 -0.78 0.10 6.74
C GLY A 14 -0.37 -1.36 6.85
N VAL A 15 -1.16 -2.29 6.27
CA VAL A 15 -0.82 -3.73 6.24
C VAL A 15 0.42 -3.97 5.39
N VAL A 16 0.46 -3.41 4.18
CA VAL A 16 1.59 -3.60 3.25
C VAL A 16 2.89 -3.04 3.84
N ALA A 17 2.84 -1.86 4.46
CA ALA A 17 4.01 -1.22 5.06
C ALA A 17 4.59 -1.98 6.26
N THR A 18 3.78 -2.79 6.96
CA THR A 18 4.20 -3.51 8.17
C THR A 18 4.40 -5.01 7.93
N HIS A 19 4.11 -5.50 6.74
CA HIS A 19 4.13 -6.94 6.46
C HIS A 19 5.57 -7.48 6.42
N PRO A 20 5.94 -8.47 7.26
CA PRO A 20 7.32 -8.90 7.45
C PRO A 20 7.98 -9.45 6.18
N ASN A 21 7.20 -10.10 5.32
CA ASN A 21 7.66 -10.72 4.07
C ASN A 21 7.60 -9.77 2.85
N LEU A 22 7.21 -8.51 3.03
CA LEU A 22 7.16 -7.53 1.93
C LEU A 22 8.19 -6.44 2.15
N GLU A 23 8.81 -6.01 1.05
CA GLU A 23 9.53 -4.75 0.95
C GLU A 23 8.71 -3.85 0.04
N SER A 24 8.14 -2.80 0.61
CA SER A 24 7.25 -1.88 -0.10
C SER A 24 7.85 -0.49 -0.21
N VAL A 25 7.74 0.12 -1.39
CA VAL A 25 8.12 1.51 -1.66
C VAL A 25 6.91 2.26 -2.20
N LEU A 26 6.65 3.43 -1.62
CA LEU A 26 5.67 4.38 -2.15
C LEU A 26 6.36 5.27 -3.18
N ILE A 27 5.82 5.29 -4.40
CA ILE A 27 6.30 6.13 -5.49
C ILE A 27 5.19 7.13 -5.85
N LEU A 28 5.53 8.41 -5.86
CA LEU A 28 4.60 9.51 -6.14
C LEU A 28 4.42 9.73 -7.65
N ILE A 29 3.91 8.71 -8.35
CA ILE A 29 3.52 8.78 -9.76
C ILE A 29 1.99 8.72 -9.86
N GLY A 30 1.38 9.67 -10.58
CA GLY A 30 -0.07 9.79 -10.69
C GLY A 30 -0.73 10.03 -9.33
N ASP A 31 -1.77 9.26 -9.02
CA ASP A 31 -2.46 9.30 -7.72
C ASP A 31 -1.67 8.62 -6.56
N GLY A 32 -0.41 8.24 -6.82
CA GLY A 32 0.45 7.49 -5.91
C GLY A 32 0.38 5.99 -6.18
N MET A 33 1.56 5.35 -6.30
CA MET A 33 1.68 3.93 -6.59
C MET A 33 2.56 3.26 -5.52
N THR A 34 2.07 2.19 -4.91
CA THR A 34 2.85 1.36 -3.99
C THR A 34 3.37 0.15 -4.74
N ILE A 35 4.70 -0.02 -4.79
CA ILE A 35 5.34 -1.21 -5.34
C ILE A 35 5.81 -2.06 -4.18
N SER A 36 5.44 -3.35 -4.18
CA SER A 36 5.87 -4.29 -3.14
C SER A 36 6.56 -5.50 -3.75
N LYS A 37 7.68 -5.90 -3.15
CA LYS A 37 8.44 -7.10 -3.50
C LYS A 37 8.34 -8.12 -2.37
N VAL A 38 8.07 -9.38 -2.70
CA VAL A 38 8.09 -10.47 -1.73
C VAL A 38 9.55 -10.84 -1.43
N LYS A 39 9.91 -10.85 -0.15
CA LYS A 39 11.21 -11.34 0.32
C LYS A 39 11.26 -12.85 0.07
N LYS A 40 12.38 -13.34 -0.50
CA LYS A 40 12.63 -14.78 -0.66
C LYS A 40 13.05 -15.41 0.65
#